data_AF-A0AAW5RF22-F1
#
_entry.id   AF-A0AAW5RF22-F1
#
_cell.length_a   1.000
_cell.length_b   1.000
_cell.length_c   1.000
_cell.angle_alpha   90.00
_cell.angle_beta   90.00
_cell.angle_gamma   90.00
#
_symmetry.space_group_name_H-M   'P 1'
#
loop_
_entity.id
_entity.type
_entity.pdbx_description
1 polymer ?
#
loop_
_entity_poly.entity_id
_entity_poly.type
_entity_poly.pdbx_seq_one_letter_code
_entity_poly.pdbx_strand_id
1 'polypeptide(L)'
;MRTSFIKFYNFLLVTSVCIFSNAADYKQQQLDEKTVYKNSEHELNSTYFDIKSYIGDNKNEVKYLVDTQRSWLKNRNLKCDFNGKEANYENYKCLSDFNNSKIKDLRKSYLNFDSLERSLIKPFKYQDGIIKELEVGGCYCDESIIKILKNKIYIYQACDQKLNEPRIYNIVGKKKDEFSVEYQIDTTNNKVPEFNLVFVTNGKNVWNIVPKVFRKEDLLNLNFKIGYTTDENLKNNKIDCSDYEE
;
A
#
# COMPACT_ATOMS: atom_id res chain seq x y z
N MET A 1 55.51 17.33 59.35
CA MET A 1 56.55 16.28 59.52
C MET A 1 56.04 15.01 58.84
N ARG A 2 56.83 14.45 57.92
CA ARG A 2 56.62 13.13 57.29
C ARG A 2 56.57 12.04 58.37
N THR A 3 55.75 11.02 58.14
CA THR A 3 56.26 9.65 57.89
C THR A 3 55.18 8.77 57.24
N SER A 4 55.62 8.14 56.15
CA SER A 4 55.01 7.01 55.43
C SER A 4 55.03 5.75 56.30
N PHE A 5 54.14 4.77 56.07
CA PHE A 5 54.50 3.43 55.56
C PHE A 5 53.36 2.39 55.57
N ILE A 6 53.27 1.71 54.41
CA ILE A 6 52.95 0.29 54.16
C ILE A 6 51.48 -0.16 54.02
N LYS A 7 51.19 -0.59 52.79
CA LYS A 7 50.05 -1.38 52.29
C LYS A 7 50.11 -2.82 52.80
N PHE A 8 48.97 -3.45 53.04
CA PHE A 8 48.77 -4.88 52.74
C PHE A 8 47.36 -5.15 52.22
N TYR A 9 47.32 -6.11 51.31
CA TYR A 9 46.29 -6.46 50.35
C TYR A 9 44.98 -6.97 50.97
N ASN A 10 43.84 -6.49 50.49
CA ASN A 10 42.58 -7.25 50.54
C ASN A 10 42.38 -7.96 49.21
N PHE A 11 42.51 -9.29 49.27
CA PHE A 11 42.33 -10.23 48.18
C PHE A 11 40.81 -10.42 47.96
N LEU A 12 40.23 -9.70 47.00
CA LEU A 12 38.87 -9.98 46.52
C LEU A 12 38.96 -11.08 45.46
N LEU A 13 38.72 -12.32 45.89
CA LEU A 13 38.42 -13.46 45.04
C LEU A 13 37.08 -13.21 44.33
N VAL A 14 37.13 -12.65 43.12
CA VAL A 14 36.00 -12.69 42.19
C VAL A 14 36.06 -14.05 41.48
N THR A 15 35.31 -15.01 42.00
CA THR A 15 35.09 -16.28 41.31
C THR A 15 34.32 -16.00 40.01
N SER A 16 34.99 -16.14 38.89
CA SER A 16 34.37 -16.25 37.56
C SER A 16 33.35 -17.38 37.59
N VAL A 17 32.07 -17.03 37.65
CA VAL A 17 31.01 -17.98 37.29
C VAL A 17 31.12 -18.18 35.79
N CYS A 18 31.76 -19.28 35.40
CA CYS A 18 31.66 -19.78 34.03
C CYS A 18 30.18 -20.13 33.80
N ILE A 19 29.43 -19.19 33.22
CA ILE A 19 28.17 -19.50 32.60
C ILE A 19 28.54 -20.32 31.37
N PHE A 20 28.50 -21.64 31.51
CA PHE A 20 28.41 -22.53 30.37
C PHE A 20 27.09 -22.17 29.67
N SER A 21 27.19 -21.32 28.66
CA SER A 21 26.15 -21.16 27.67
C SER A 21 25.96 -22.54 27.04
N ASN A 22 24.91 -23.25 27.47
CA ASN A 22 24.27 -24.21 26.61
C ASN A 22 23.80 -23.40 25.40
N ALA A 23 24.65 -23.29 24.39
CA ALA A 23 24.21 -23.04 23.04
C ALA A 23 23.30 -24.23 22.69
N ALA A 24 22.03 -24.12 23.07
CA ALA A 24 20.98 -24.86 22.43
C ALA A 24 21.11 -24.50 20.96
N ASP A 25 21.71 -25.43 20.21
CA ASP A 25 21.84 -25.39 18.78
C ASP A 25 20.41 -25.26 18.25
N TYR A 26 19.98 -24.02 18.02
CA TYR A 26 18.63 -23.70 17.58
C TYR A 26 18.57 -24.13 16.12
N LYS A 27 18.46 -25.44 15.89
CA LYS A 27 18.14 -25.99 14.57
C LYS A 27 16.86 -25.31 14.14
N GLN A 28 16.99 -24.35 13.24
CA GLN A 28 15.88 -23.76 12.55
C GLN A 28 15.10 -24.93 11.96
N GLN A 29 13.92 -25.21 12.51
CA GLN A 29 13.13 -26.36 12.13
C GLN A 29 12.71 -26.16 10.67
N GLN A 30 13.46 -26.75 9.75
CA GLN A 30 13.24 -26.62 8.33
C GLN A 30 11.93 -27.34 8.04
N LEU A 31 10.88 -26.56 7.73
CA LEU A 31 9.59 -27.10 7.36
C LEU A 31 9.74 -27.98 6.11
N ASP A 32 9.04 -29.10 6.08
CA ASP A 32 8.99 -29.94 4.89
C ASP A 32 8.26 -29.22 3.74
N GLU A 33 8.64 -29.53 2.50
CA GLU A 33 8.14 -28.82 1.31
C GLU A 33 6.62 -28.93 1.14
N LYS A 34 6.01 -30.04 1.58
CA LYS A 34 4.55 -30.21 1.53
C LYS A 34 3.86 -29.22 2.46
N THR A 35 4.39 -29.03 3.67
CA THR A 35 3.88 -28.04 4.62
C THR A 35 4.08 -26.62 4.08
N VAL A 36 5.24 -26.31 3.51
CA VAL A 36 5.50 -25.01 2.86
C VAL A 36 4.50 -24.73 1.74
N TYR A 37 4.26 -25.71 0.86
CA TYR A 37 3.25 -25.60 -0.20
C TYR A 37 1.85 -25.34 0.38
N LYS A 38 1.38 -26.15 1.33
CA LYS A 38 0.05 -25.98 1.93
C LYS A 38 -0.14 -24.58 2.55
N ASN A 39 0.86 -24.09 3.27
CA ASN A 39 0.81 -22.76 3.87
C ASN A 39 0.73 -21.67 2.79
N SER A 40 1.55 -21.78 1.73
CA SER A 40 1.53 -20.82 0.63
C SER A 40 0.22 -20.83 -0.16
N GLU A 41 -0.41 -21.99 -0.35
CA GLU A 41 -1.71 -22.12 -1.03
C GLU A 41 -2.83 -21.50 -0.19
N HIS A 42 -2.80 -21.70 1.13
CA HIS A 42 -3.73 -21.07 2.05
C HIS A 42 -3.58 -19.54 2.05
N GLU A 43 -2.33 -19.03 2.18
CA GLU A 43 -2.05 -17.59 2.17
C GLU A 43 -2.44 -16.94 0.84
N LEU A 44 -2.18 -17.61 -0.30
CA LEU A 44 -2.60 -17.14 -1.62
C LEU A 44 -4.12 -16.98 -1.71
N ASN A 45 -4.86 -18.00 -1.26
CA ASN A 45 -6.32 -17.98 -1.29
C ASN A 45 -6.92 -16.93 -0.35
N SER A 46 -6.37 -16.79 0.87
CA SER A 46 -6.79 -15.73 1.80
C SER A 46 -6.54 -14.36 1.20
N THR A 47 -5.30 -14.07 0.78
CA THR A 47 -4.92 -12.78 0.19
C THR A 47 -5.81 -12.42 -1.00
N TYR A 48 -6.08 -13.39 -1.89
CA TYR A 48 -6.99 -13.19 -3.02
C TYR A 48 -8.43 -12.89 -2.56
N PHE A 49 -8.95 -13.64 -1.60
CA PHE A 49 -10.31 -13.47 -1.10
C PHE A 49 -10.49 -12.11 -0.40
N ASP A 50 -9.54 -11.74 0.45
CA ASP A 50 -9.56 -10.49 1.20
C ASP A 50 -9.53 -9.29 0.24
N ILE A 51 -8.62 -9.30 -0.75
CA ILE A 51 -8.57 -8.28 -1.82
C ILE A 51 -9.90 -8.23 -2.57
N LYS A 52 -10.39 -9.38 -3.05
CA LYS A 52 -11.62 -9.45 -3.84
C LYS A 52 -12.83 -8.92 -3.07
N SER A 53 -12.92 -9.23 -1.78
CA SER A 53 -14.00 -8.75 -0.90
C SER A 53 -13.92 -7.24 -0.73
N TYR A 54 -12.72 -6.70 -0.50
CA TYR A 54 -12.54 -5.29 -0.23
C TYR A 54 -12.81 -4.40 -1.46
N ILE A 55 -12.45 -4.87 -2.66
CA ILE A 55 -12.73 -4.17 -3.93
C ILE A 55 -14.11 -4.52 -4.51
N GLY A 56 -14.98 -5.20 -3.76
CA GLY A 56 -16.20 -5.83 -4.25
C GLY A 56 -17.15 -4.89 -5.01
N ASP A 57 -17.20 -3.62 -4.61
CA ASP A 57 -18.03 -2.60 -5.24
C ASP A 57 -17.49 -2.18 -6.63
N ASN A 58 -16.19 -2.33 -6.87
CA ASN A 58 -15.56 -2.09 -8.16
C ASN A 58 -15.59 -3.34 -9.04
N LYS A 59 -16.75 -3.58 -9.66
CA LYS A 59 -17.00 -4.75 -10.54
C LYS A 59 -15.95 -4.93 -11.64
N ASN A 60 -15.38 -3.84 -12.15
CA ASN A 60 -14.36 -3.86 -13.19
C ASN A 60 -13.04 -4.47 -12.68
N GLU A 61 -12.56 -4.02 -11.53
CA GLU A 61 -11.35 -4.56 -10.89
C GLU A 61 -11.56 -5.99 -10.37
N VAL A 62 -12.75 -6.30 -9.84
CA VAL A 62 -13.11 -7.68 -9.47
C VAL A 62 -13.01 -8.61 -10.67
N LYS A 63 -13.57 -8.22 -11.82
CA LYS A 63 -13.49 -9.01 -13.05
C LYS A 63 -12.04 -9.20 -13.48
N TYR A 64 -11.26 -8.12 -13.53
CA TYR A 64 -9.83 -8.18 -13.87
C TYR A 64 -9.04 -9.10 -12.93
N LEU A 65 -9.25 -9.01 -11.62
CA LEU A 65 -8.60 -9.86 -10.63
C LEU A 65 -8.95 -11.34 -10.84
N VAL A 66 -10.23 -11.66 -11.05
CA VAL A 66 -10.69 -13.04 -11.29
C VAL A 66 -10.06 -13.63 -12.55
N ASP A 67 -10.10 -12.89 -13.67
CA ASP A 67 -9.62 -13.38 -14.96
C ASP A 67 -8.10 -13.58 -14.95
N THR A 68 -7.36 -12.63 -14.37
CA THR A 68 -5.91 -12.74 -14.22
C THR A 68 -5.49 -13.83 -13.26
N GLN A 69 -6.22 -14.05 -12.16
CA GLN A 69 -5.96 -15.15 -11.22
C GLN A 69 -6.17 -16.52 -11.89
N ARG A 70 -7.26 -16.69 -12.64
CA ARG A 70 -7.55 -17.93 -13.38
C ARG A 70 -6.48 -18.25 -14.42
N SER A 71 -6.09 -17.24 -15.20
CA SER A 71 -5.02 -17.39 -16.19
C SER A 71 -3.70 -17.77 -15.54
N TRP A 72 -3.35 -17.08 -14.44
CA TRP A 72 -2.13 -17.36 -13.68
C TRP A 72 -2.11 -18.78 -13.10
N LEU A 73 -3.21 -19.27 -12.52
CA LEU A 73 -3.31 -20.64 -12.00
C LEU A 73 -3.10 -21.70 -13.09
N LYS A 74 -3.69 -21.51 -14.28
CA LYS A 74 -3.47 -22.42 -15.43
C LYS A 74 -2.00 -22.49 -15.81
N ASN A 75 -1.34 -21.33 -15.89
CA ASN A 75 0.08 -21.24 -16.24
C ASN A 75 0.99 -21.82 -15.14
N ARG A 76 0.73 -21.54 -13.87
CA ARG A 76 1.46 -22.16 -12.74
C ARG A 76 1.37 -23.69 -12.82
N ASN A 77 0.15 -24.20 -12.97
CA ASN A 77 -0.10 -25.64 -13.01
C ASN A 77 0.65 -26.30 -14.17
N LEU A 78 0.63 -25.70 -15.37
CA LEU A 78 1.39 -26.18 -16.51
C LEU A 78 2.90 -26.17 -16.26
N LYS A 79 3.44 -25.09 -15.67
CA LYS A 79 4.89 -24.95 -15.43
C LYS A 79 5.42 -25.84 -14.30
N CYS A 80 4.57 -26.24 -13.37
CA CYS A 80 4.91 -27.12 -12.26
C CYS A 80 4.44 -28.56 -12.47
N ASP A 81 4.05 -28.94 -13.70
CA ASP A 81 3.51 -30.26 -14.04
C ASP A 81 2.41 -30.73 -13.07
N PHE A 82 1.56 -29.80 -12.63
CA PHE A 82 0.51 -30.04 -11.66
C PHE A 82 -0.85 -30.18 -12.35
N ASN A 83 -1.48 -31.35 -12.19
CA ASN A 83 -2.77 -31.68 -12.80
C ASN A 83 -3.99 -31.00 -12.15
N GLY A 84 -3.80 -30.21 -11.09
CA GLY A 84 -4.88 -29.51 -10.38
C GLY A 84 -5.61 -30.33 -9.32
N LYS A 85 -5.21 -31.59 -9.06
CA LYS A 85 -5.83 -32.47 -8.05
C LYS A 85 -4.93 -32.68 -6.84
N GLU A 86 -3.82 -33.38 -7.03
CA GLU A 86 -2.92 -33.77 -5.94
C GLU A 86 -1.48 -33.33 -6.24
N ALA A 87 -0.96 -32.44 -5.40
CA ALA A 87 0.45 -32.06 -5.42
C ALA A 87 1.29 -33.17 -4.78
N ASN A 88 2.54 -33.30 -5.21
CA ASN A 88 3.48 -34.33 -4.77
C ASN A 88 4.88 -33.71 -4.52
N TYR A 89 5.83 -34.54 -4.06
CA TYR A 89 7.17 -34.06 -3.70
C TYR A 89 7.94 -33.43 -4.87
N GLU A 90 7.60 -33.76 -6.12
CA GLU A 90 8.27 -33.22 -7.31
C GLU A 90 7.83 -31.78 -7.59
N ASN A 91 6.59 -31.42 -7.22
CA ASN A 91 6.01 -30.12 -7.56
C ASN A 91 5.79 -29.17 -6.37
N TYR A 92 5.90 -29.62 -5.12
CA TYR A 92 5.66 -28.75 -3.95
C TYR A 92 6.47 -27.46 -3.99
N LYS A 93 7.79 -27.56 -4.20
CA LYS A 93 8.66 -26.39 -4.25
C LYS A 93 8.27 -25.43 -5.38
N CYS A 94 8.03 -25.95 -6.58
CA CYS A 94 7.61 -25.13 -7.72
C CYS A 94 6.30 -24.39 -7.41
N LEU A 95 5.29 -25.10 -6.92
CA LEU A 95 3.99 -24.52 -6.57
C LEU A 95 4.12 -23.46 -5.49
N SER A 96 4.90 -23.72 -4.43
CA SER A 96 5.11 -22.74 -3.36
C SER A 96 5.86 -21.49 -3.83
N ASP A 97 6.87 -21.64 -4.70
CA ASP A 97 7.64 -20.52 -5.24
C ASP A 97 6.74 -19.60 -6.09
N PHE A 98 5.89 -20.19 -6.94
CA PHE A 98 4.89 -19.44 -7.71
C PHE A 98 3.86 -18.76 -6.79
N ASN A 99 3.31 -19.48 -5.81
CA ASN A 99 2.33 -18.92 -4.86
C ASN A 99 2.88 -17.71 -4.11
N ASN A 100 4.07 -17.84 -3.54
CA ASN A 100 4.74 -16.77 -2.81
C ASN A 100 5.04 -15.55 -3.70
N SER A 101 5.43 -15.79 -4.95
CA SER A 101 5.60 -14.73 -5.94
C SER A 101 4.28 -14.00 -6.20
N LYS A 102 3.19 -14.74 -6.42
CA LYS A 102 1.87 -14.16 -6.68
C LYS A 102 1.30 -13.40 -5.49
N ILE A 103 1.50 -13.89 -4.27
CA ILE A 103 1.12 -13.18 -3.03
C ILE A 103 1.83 -11.82 -2.97
N LYS A 104 3.15 -11.80 -3.23
CA LYS A 104 3.92 -10.54 -3.28
C LYS A 104 3.38 -9.59 -4.34
N ASP A 105 3.07 -10.09 -5.54
CA ASP A 105 2.50 -9.28 -6.62
C ASP A 105 1.13 -8.70 -6.27
N LEU A 106 0.25 -9.49 -5.64
CA LEU A 106 -1.06 -9.05 -5.18
C LEU A 106 -0.93 -7.97 -4.10
N ARG A 107 -0.14 -8.23 -3.05
CA ARG A 107 0.10 -7.23 -1.99
C ARG A 107 0.72 -5.94 -2.55
N LYS A 108 1.68 -6.06 -3.47
CA LYS A 108 2.28 -4.91 -4.16
C LYS A 108 1.25 -4.11 -4.95
N SER A 109 0.33 -4.79 -5.64
CA SER A 109 -0.63 -4.15 -6.54
C SER A 109 -1.82 -3.52 -5.83
N TYR A 110 -2.25 -4.07 -4.69
CA TYR A 110 -3.50 -3.68 -4.03
C TYR A 110 -3.28 -3.04 -2.64
N LEU A 111 -2.19 -3.36 -1.95
CA LEU A 111 -1.99 -2.98 -0.53
C LEU A 111 -0.76 -2.07 -0.31
N ASN A 112 0.02 -1.81 -1.36
CA ASN A 112 1.28 -1.05 -1.25
C ASN A 112 1.07 0.46 -1.26
N PHE A 113 0.33 0.95 -0.28
CA PHE A 113 0.07 2.38 -0.15
C PHE A 113 1.35 3.22 -0.05
N ASP A 114 2.40 2.69 0.61
CA ASP A 114 3.64 3.44 0.82
C ASP A 114 4.35 3.79 -0.50
N SER A 115 4.16 2.99 -1.56
CA SER A 115 4.68 3.31 -2.89
C SER A 115 3.96 4.49 -3.58
N LEU A 116 2.77 4.85 -3.10
CA LEU A 116 2.03 6.02 -3.59
C LEU A 116 2.56 7.31 -2.96
N GLU A 117 3.10 7.25 -1.74
CA GLU A 117 3.75 8.41 -1.14
C GLU A 117 4.88 8.86 -2.08
N ARG A 118 4.94 10.16 -2.38
CA ARG A 118 5.81 10.80 -3.40
C ARG A 118 5.30 10.76 -4.85
N SER A 119 4.25 10.00 -5.15
CA SER A 119 3.62 9.98 -6.48
C SER A 119 2.48 11.00 -6.59
N LEU A 120 2.14 11.39 -7.83
CA LEU A 120 0.91 12.12 -8.10
C LEU A 120 -0.25 11.13 -8.14
N ILE A 121 -1.22 11.34 -7.27
CA ILE A 121 -2.44 10.53 -7.15
C ILE A 121 -3.54 11.29 -7.90
N LYS A 122 -3.99 10.73 -9.02
CA LYS A 122 -4.84 11.43 -9.98
C LYS A 122 -6.25 10.84 -10.04
N PRO A 123 -7.30 11.65 -10.21
CA PRO A 123 -8.64 11.12 -10.45
C PRO A 123 -8.69 10.39 -11.80
N PHE A 124 -9.51 9.36 -11.90
CA PHE A 124 -9.65 8.59 -13.14
C PHE A 124 -11.07 8.02 -13.29
N LYS A 125 -11.41 7.63 -14.51
CA LYS A 125 -12.61 6.83 -14.84
C LYS A 125 -12.22 5.57 -15.61
N TYR A 126 -13.10 4.56 -15.57
CA TYR A 126 -12.96 3.39 -16.43
C TYR A 126 -13.58 3.67 -17.81
N GLN A 127 -12.85 3.30 -18.87
CA GLN A 127 -13.31 3.20 -20.24
C GLN A 127 -13.16 1.75 -20.72
N ASP A 128 -14.09 1.31 -21.57
CA ASP A 128 -14.14 -0.06 -22.11
C ASP A 128 -14.04 -1.15 -21.01
N GLY A 129 -14.51 -0.80 -19.81
CA GLY A 129 -14.58 -1.66 -18.63
C GLY A 129 -13.27 -1.91 -17.88
N ILE A 130 -12.09 -1.54 -18.38
CA ILE A 130 -10.80 -1.78 -17.69
C ILE A 130 -9.78 -0.65 -17.89
N ILE A 131 -9.85 0.06 -19.01
CA ILE A 131 -8.87 1.11 -19.34
C ILE A 131 -9.10 2.28 -18.38
N LYS A 132 -8.07 2.66 -17.64
CA LYS A 132 -8.12 3.84 -16.78
C LYS A 132 -7.79 5.06 -17.63
N GLU A 133 -8.73 5.98 -17.70
CA GLU A 133 -8.53 7.26 -18.33
C GLU A 133 -8.46 8.36 -17.29
N LEU A 134 -7.49 9.24 -17.49
CA LEU A 134 -7.34 10.43 -16.68
C LEU A 134 -8.61 11.26 -16.80
N GLU A 135 -9.22 11.55 -15.66
CA GLU A 135 -10.39 12.42 -15.61
C GLU A 135 -9.94 13.81 -15.19
N VAL A 136 -9.24 14.46 -16.13
CA VAL A 136 -8.76 15.82 -15.95
C VAL A 136 -9.26 16.62 -17.14
N GLY A 137 -9.96 17.73 -16.86
CA GLY A 137 -10.31 18.73 -17.86
C GLY A 137 -11.75 18.68 -18.36
N GLY A 138 -12.74 18.91 -17.48
CA GLY A 138 -13.84 19.75 -17.94
C GLY A 138 -13.36 21.20 -18.06
N CYS A 139 -14.08 22.06 -18.77
CA CYS A 139 -13.85 23.52 -18.73
C CYS A 139 -14.12 24.12 -17.34
N TYR A 140 -14.66 23.31 -16.42
CA TYR A 140 -14.92 23.64 -15.02
C TYR A 140 -14.01 22.79 -14.13
N CYS A 141 -13.40 23.43 -13.13
CA CYS A 141 -12.31 22.89 -12.33
C CYS A 141 -12.78 21.84 -11.31
N ASP A 142 -13.07 20.63 -11.76
CA ASP A 142 -13.97 19.78 -10.98
C ASP A 142 -13.28 18.81 -10.01
N GLU A 143 -11.98 18.50 -10.10
CA GLU A 143 -11.37 17.50 -9.22
C GLU A 143 -9.93 17.80 -8.76
N SER A 144 -9.59 17.34 -7.55
CA SER A 144 -8.27 17.58 -6.94
C SER A 144 -7.28 16.45 -7.22
N ILE A 145 -6.03 16.78 -7.59
CA ILE A 145 -4.87 15.86 -7.64
C ILE A 145 -4.10 15.97 -6.33
N ILE A 146 -3.59 14.85 -5.81
CA ILE A 146 -2.93 14.82 -4.50
C ILE A 146 -1.48 14.34 -4.63
N LYS A 147 -0.59 14.93 -3.82
CA LYS A 147 0.76 14.42 -3.57
C LYS A 147 1.05 14.42 -2.08
N ILE A 148 1.58 13.32 -1.56
CA ILE A 148 1.97 13.19 -0.14
C ILE A 148 3.50 13.17 -0.06
N LEU A 149 4.09 14.06 0.74
CA LEU A 149 5.53 14.10 0.98
C LEU A 149 5.80 14.33 2.47
N LYS A 150 6.39 13.33 3.13
CA LYS A 150 6.74 13.36 4.56
C LYS A 150 5.50 13.74 5.39
N ASN A 151 5.54 14.89 6.06
CA ASN A 151 4.48 15.41 6.91
C ASN A 151 3.61 16.47 6.20
N LYS A 152 3.60 16.50 4.87
CA LYS A 152 2.82 17.44 4.08
C LYS A 152 1.98 16.73 3.03
N ILE A 153 0.78 17.24 2.82
CA ILE A 153 -0.07 16.89 1.69
C ILE A 153 -0.24 18.12 0.80
N TYR A 154 -0.12 17.89 -0.51
CA TYR A 154 -0.22 18.90 -1.55
C TYR A 154 -1.47 18.56 -2.35
N ILE A 155 -2.41 19.49 -2.41
CA ILE A 155 -3.66 19.32 -3.13
C ILE A 155 -3.69 20.35 -4.25
N TYR A 156 -3.63 19.85 -5.47
CA TYR A 156 -3.69 20.64 -6.69
C TYR A 156 -5.11 20.62 -7.21
N GLN A 157 -5.71 21.78 -7.43
CA GLN A 157 -7.00 21.89 -8.11
C GLN A 157 -6.75 21.94 -9.62
N ALA A 158 -7.42 21.11 -10.39
CA ALA A 158 -7.29 21.11 -11.84
C ALA A 158 -8.14 22.24 -12.44
N CYS A 159 -7.54 23.42 -12.62
CA CYS A 159 -8.00 24.41 -13.60
C CYS A 159 -7.10 24.35 -14.83
N ASP A 160 -7.62 24.76 -15.99
CA ASP A 160 -6.97 24.61 -17.29
C ASP A 160 -5.45 24.85 -17.26
N GLN A 161 -4.74 23.78 -17.63
CA GLN A 161 -3.34 23.74 -18.09
C GLN A 161 -2.22 24.15 -17.15
N LYS A 162 -2.49 24.63 -15.93
CA LYS A 162 -1.44 24.83 -14.92
C LYS A 162 -1.97 24.33 -13.60
N LEU A 163 -1.30 23.31 -13.05
CA LEU A 163 -1.34 22.98 -11.63
C LEU A 163 -0.84 24.22 -10.88
N ASN A 164 -1.70 25.23 -10.75
CA ASN A 164 -1.42 26.44 -9.99
C ASN A 164 -1.19 26.03 -8.54
N GLU A 165 -0.38 26.82 -7.85
CA GLU A 165 0.26 26.48 -6.58
C GLU A 165 -0.60 25.58 -5.68
N PRO A 166 -0.08 24.41 -5.26
CA PRO A 166 -0.87 23.49 -4.46
C PRO A 166 -1.26 24.13 -3.14
N ARG A 167 -2.46 23.79 -2.65
CA ARG A 167 -2.75 23.95 -1.24
C ARG A 167 -1.89 22.97 -0.46
N ILE A 168 -1.12 23.48 0.49
CA ILE A 168 -0.20 22.68 1.29
C ILE A 168 -0.74 22.62 2.71
N TYR A 169 -1.06 21.42 3.18
CA TYR A 169 -1.50 21.17 4.54
C TYR A 169 -0.52 20.28 5.29
N ASN A 170 -0.52 20.40 6.62
CA ASN A 170 0.31 19.55 7.47
C ASN A 170 -0.41 18.24 7.77
N ILE A 171 0.39 17.18 7.85
CA ILE A 171 -0.04 15.89 8.37
C ILE A 171 0.41 15.83 9.83
N VAL A 172 -0.55 15.73 10.74
CA VAL A 172 -0.31 15.65 12.19
C VAL A 172 -0.49 14.24 12.75
N GLY A 173 -1.08 13.34 11.97
CA GLY A 173 -1.24 11.93 12.30
C GLY A 173 -1.44 11.06 11.07
N LYS A 174 -1.06 9.79 11.18
CA LYS A 174 -1.25 8.75 10.16
C LYS A 174 -1.70 7.47 10.85
N LYS A 175 -2.82 6.90 10.42
CA LYS A 175 -3.26 5.55 10.80
C LYS A 175 -3.22 4.68 9.54
N LYS A 176 -2.58 3.51 9.65
CA LYS A 176 -2.47 2.54 8.55
C LYS A 176 -3.08 1.22 8.99
N ASP A 177 -4.09 0.80 8.25
CA ASP A 177 -4.66 -0.54 8.27
C ASP A 177 -4.28 -1.24 6.96
N GLU A 178 -4.58 -2.54 6.81
CA GLU A 178 -4.10 -3.33 5.66
C GLU A 178 -4.60 -2.80 4.31
N PHE A 179 -5.86 -2.35 4.26
CA PHE A 179 -6.53 -1.88 3.04
C PHE A 179 -6.85 -0.38 3.05
N SER A 180 -6.45 0.33 4.09
CA SER A 180 -6.72 1.75 4.20
C SER A 180 -5.66 2.54 4.94
N VAL A 181 -5.43 3.78 4.50
CA VAL A 181 -4.54 4.73 5.17
C VAL A 181 -5.31 6.02 5.42
N GLU A 182 -5.32 6.47 6.66
CA GLU A 182 -5.98 7.69 7.10
C GLU A 182 -4.92 8.72 7.52
N TYR A 183 -4.96 9.89 6.90
CA TYR A 183 -4.13 11.04 7.28
C TYR A 183 -4.98 12.07 8.00
N GLN A 184 -4.48 12.55 9.13
CA GLN A 184 -5.07 13.63 9.91
C GLN A 184 -4.45 14.95 9.47
N ILE A 185 -5.28 15.85 8.93
CA ILE A 185 -4.84 17.05 8.21
C ILE A 185 -5.08 18.30 9.07
N ASP A 186 -4.01 19.04 9.33
CA ASP A 186 -4.02 20.34 9.99
C ASP A 186 -3.84 21.45 8.93
N THR A 187 -4.86 22.28 8.86
CA THR A 187 -5.00 23.42 7.93
C THR A 187 -4.65 24.76 8.59
N THR A 188 -4.64 24.83 9.93
CA THR A 188 -4.45 26.08 10.68
C THR A 188 -3.09 26.19 11.37
N ASN A 189 -2.26 25.15 11.27
CA ASN A 189 -0.95 25.00 11.92
C ASN A 189 -1.01 24.97 13.47
N ASN A 190 -2.14 24.59 14.05
CA ASN A 190 -2.33 24.49 15.50
C ASN A 190 -2.05 23.08 16.07
N LYS A 191 -1.65 22.12 15.22
CA LYS A 191 -1.44 20.69 15.53
C LYS A 191 -2.72 19.90 15.84
N VAL A 192 -3.88 20.45 15.52
CA VAL A 192 -5.18 19.80 15.67
C VAL A 192 -5.73 19.54 14.26
N PRO A 193 -6.16 18.31 13.93
CA PRO A 193 -6.68 18.05 12.59
C PRO A 193 -8.08 18.64 12.41
N GLU A 194 -8.31 19.30 11.28
CA GLU A 194 -9.64 19.81 10.86
C GLU A 194 -10.40 18.82 9.96
N PHE A 195 -9.71 17.91 9.30
CA PHE A 195 -10.32 16.78 8.60
C PHE A 195 -9.32 15.64 8.44
N ASN A 196 -9.84 14.46 8.09
CA ASN A 196 -9.03 13.32 7.72
C ASN A 196 -9.25 12.96 6.26
N LEU A 197 -8.19 12.55 5.57
CA LEU A 197 -8.28 11.94 4.25
C LEU A 197 -8.02 10.45 4.37
N VAL A 198 -9.04 9.66 4.05
CA VAL A 198 -8.95 8.20 4.07
C VAL A 198 -8.80 7.69 2.67
N PHE A 199 -7.70 7.00 2.42
CA PHE A 199 -7.43 6.27 1.20
C PHE A 199 -7.82 4.81 1.44
N VAL A 200 -8.67 4.28 0.58
CA VAL A 200 -9.26 2.94 0.69
C VAL A 200 -8.92 2.19 -0.58
N THR A 201 -8.29 1.02 -0.50
CA THR A 201 -8.01 0.18 -1.67
C THR A 201 -9.29 -0.07 -2.45
N ASN A 202 -9.30 0.20 -3.75
CA ASN A 202 -10.46 -0.04 -4.61
C ASN A 202 -10.10 -0.72 -5.95
N GLY A 203 -8.85 -1.16 -6.09
CA GLY A 203 -8.36 -1.87 -7.28
C GLY A 203 -6.84 -1.87 -7.37
N LYS A 204 -6.31 -2.39 -8.48
CA LYS A 204 -4.86 -2.40 -8.74
C LYS A 204 -4.34 -0.96 -8.86
N ASN A 205 -3.53 -0.52 -7.91
CA ASN A 205 -3.06 0.87 -7.78
C ASN A 205 -4.21 1.89 -7.81
N VAL A 206 -5.39 1.51 -7.31
CA VAL A 206 -6.61 2.31 -7.33
C VAL A 206 -7.11 2.47 -5.90
N TRP A 207 -7.48 3.70 -5.55
CA TRP A 207 -7.83 4.12 -4.21
C TRP A 207 -9.07 5.00 -4.26
N ASN A 208 -10.02 4.75 -3.38
CA ASN A 208 -11.06 5.74 -3.10
C ASN A 208 -10.53 6.70 -2.05
N ILE A 209 -10.79 7.99 -2.25
CA ILE A 209 -10.43 9.03 -1.28
C ILE A 209 -11.71 9.52 -0.64
N VAL A 210 -11.81 9.35 0.67
CA VAL A 210 -12.97 9.71 1.45
C VAL A 210 -12.56 10.79 2.45
N PRO A 211 -12.98 12.05 2.24
CA PRO A 211 -12.79 13.07 3.26
C PRO A 211 -13.74 12.79 4.44
N LYS A 212 -13.18 12.74 5.65
CA LYS A 212 -13.93 12.73 6.91
C LYS A 212 -13.74 14.09 7.56
N VAL A 213 -14.79 14.91 7.52
CA VAL A 213 -14.69 16.32 7.91
C VAL A 213 -15.24 16.51 9.31
N PHE A 214 -14.56 17.32 10.12
CA PHE A 214 -15.08 17.73 11.43
C PHE A 214 -16.02 18.95 11.30
N ARG A 215 -15.78 19.87 10.35
CA ARG A 215 -16.68 20.99 10.01
C ARG A 215 -16.75 21.26 8.51
N LYS A 216 -17.94 21.55 7.97
CA LYS A 216 -18.17 21.73 6.51
C LYS A 216 -17.31 22.82 5.86
N GLU A 217 -16.92 23.84 6.62
CA GLU A 217 -16.11 24.97 6.19
C GLU A 217 -14.68 24.55 5.82
N ASP A 218 -14.18 23.47 6.42
CA ASP A 218 -12.80 22.99 6.26
C ASP A 218 -12.54 22.35 4.88
N LEU A 219 -13.59 22.05 4.11
CA LEU A 219 -13.51 21.56 2.73
C LEU A 219 -13.78 22.64 1.67
N LEU A 220 -13.93 23.92 2.03
CA LEU A 220 -14.28 24.97 1.06
C LEU A 220 -13.33 24.95 -0.16
N ASN A 221 -13.92 24.63 -1.32
CA ASN A 221 -13.31 24.47 -2.63
C ASN A 221 -12.50 23.18 -2.89
N LEU A 222 -12.41 22.23 -1.95
CA LEU A 222 -11.80 20.93 -2.24
C LEU A 222 -12.87 19.98 -2.79
N ASN A 223 -12.70 19.52 -4.03
CA ASN A 223 -13.53 18.45 -4.59
C ASN A 223 -12.69 17.18 -4.78
N PHE A 224 -13.25 16.05 -4.32
CA PHE A 224 -12.61 14.74 -4.41
C PHE A 224 -13.55 13.74 -5.07
N LYS A 225 -13.03 13.06 -6.08
CA LYS A 225 -13.74 11.97 -6.74
C LYS A 225 -13.68 10.67 -5.94
N ILE A 226 -14.70 9.84 -6.12
CA ILE A 226 -14.60 8.43 -5.79
C ILE A 226 -13.78 7.74 -6.89
N GLY A 227 -12.46 7.64 -6.69
CA GLY A 227 -11.55 6.90 -7.55
C GLY A 227 -10.30 7.67 -7.96
N TYR A 228 -9.16 7.20 -7.48
CA TYR A 228 -7.84 7.77 -7.70
C TYR A 228 -6.82 6.70 -8.04
N THR A 229 -5.82 7.04 -8.85
CA THR A 229 -4.79 6.08 -9.24
C THR A 229 -3.43 6.73 -9.43
N THR A 230 -2.39 5.92 -9.25
CA THR A 230 -0.99 6.23 -9.58
C THR A 230 -0.51 5.43 -10.79
N ASP A 231 -1.43 4.85 -11.56
CA ASP A 231 -1.07 4.13 -12.79
C ASP A 231 -0.34 5.08 -13.75
N GLU A 232 0.87 4.70 -14.16
CA GLU A 232 1.67 5.53 -15.08
C GLU A 232 1.15 5.45 -16.52
N ASN A 233 0.38 4.41 -16.85
CA ASN A 233 -0.12 4.14 -18.20
C ASN A 233 -1.51 4.74 -18.47
N LEU A 234 -1.85 5.86 -17.82
CA LEU A 234 -3.17 6.47 -17.97
C LEU A 234 -3.43 6.97 -19.39
N LYS A 235 -4.58 6.55 -19.92
CA LYS A 235 -5.30 7.17 -21.06
C LYS A 235 -5.45 8.68 -20.87
N ASN A 236 -4.73 9.55 -21.58
CA ASN A 236 -5.05 10.99 -21.53
C ASN A 236 -5.82 11.38 -22.78
N ASN A 237 -7.06 11.83 -22.61
CA ASN A 237 -7.84 12.47 -23.67
C ASN A 237 -7.81 13.96 -23.40
N LYS A 238 -7.14 14.74 -24.28
CA LYS A 238 -7.25 16.20 -24.22
C LYS A 238 -8.69 16.58 -24.52
N ILE A 239 -9.32 17.26 -23.58
CA ILE A 239 -10.56 17.99 -23.84
C ILE A 239 -10.15 19.37 -24.36
N ASP A 240 -10.77 19.78 -25.47
CA ASP A 240 -10.56 21.10 -26.06
C ASP A 240 -11.52 22.09 -25.39
N CYS A 241 -10.96 23.05 -24.65
CA CYS A 241 -11.72 24.07 -23.92
C CYS A 241 -11.82 25.39 -24.71
N SER A 242 -11.43 25.42 -25.99
CA SER A 242 -11.33 26.65 -26.78
C SER A 242 -12.67 27.23 -27.28
N ASP A 243 -13.79 26.53 -27.10
CA ASP A 243 -15.10 26.92 -27.65
C ASP A 243 -15.99 27.75 -26.70
N TYR A 244 -15.44 28.43 -25.69
CA TYR A 244 -16.20 29.32 -24.78
C TYR A 244 -15.91 30.82 -24.98
N GLU A 245 -15.71 31.24 -26.23
CA GLU A 245 -15.92 32.62 -26.67
C GLU A 245 -17.20 32.70 -27.55
N GLU A 246 -18.39 32.60 -26.93
CA GLU A 246 -19.66 33.10 -27.50
C GLU A 246 -20.44 33.89 -26.45
#